data_AF-A0A2A3YAF1-F1
#
_entry.id   AF-A0A2A3YAF1-F1
#
_cell.length_a   1.000
_cell.length_b   1.000
_cell.length_c   1.000
_cell.angle_alpha   90.00
_cell.angle_beta   90.00
_cell.angle_gamma   90.00
#
_symmetry.space_group_name_H-M   'P 1'
#
loop_
_entity.id
_entity.type
_entity.pdbx_description
1 polymer ?
#
loop_
_entity_poly.entity_id
_entity_poly.type
_entity_poly.pdbx_seq_one_letter_code
_entity_poly.pdbx_strand_id
1 'polypeptide(L)'
;MSTESFDLVSLGFEFHARDSDAAQKVFDALDSRGLIGYLGAPQLSDQLTYVPVDVATDKQGSLLMATEAGELAKHDLSTEKLTTELLEAAGAQALSLDGIIVAGTEVEVTGDGDAAETNSGNQVVAGTHVMASELVMSSLGQPGVWKVRQTQERLLAVREGEPVEIRLGQKHLRAIELKSSDGYIQLSVHASAKAFQLQDSNVFDYWMPTEDRPVPMAATGSEVAQLQGKLGAQLYAADSEELLELERFWPEAATGIVRLAKLRSLDGLRLFLKGLGLPEEMVDYMRGEPLTDGFTELPRSLPAGLDLAVEEERAKAKGVMKLVYRTGWSPAALISSSLAVIGAGVLLNRWMKTSGKPGTGWRRTIMFFWYSDAGYYLAHGVRQVLKAKLKNR
;
A
#
# COMPACT_ATOMS: atom_id res chain seq x y z
N MET A 1 -11.46 35.30 15.71
CA MET A 1 -12.13 34.00 15.88
C MET A 1 -11.09 33.06 16.45
N SER A 2 -11.32 32.52 17.65
CA SER A 2 -10.39 31.59 18.29
C SER A 2 -10.24 30.38 17.38
N THR A 3 -9.00 30.08 16.99
CA THR A 3 -8.63 28.76 16.48
C THR A 3 -8.73 27.80 17.66
N GLU A 4 -9.95 27.36 17.99
CA GLU A 4 -10.12 26.18 18.82
C GLU A 4 -9.47 25.03 18.06
N SER A 5 -8.34 24.59 18.61
CA SER A 5 -7.70 23.34 18.25
C SER A 5 -8.59 22.21 18.74
N PHE A 6 -8.88 21.28 17.84
CA PHE A 6 -9.61 20.06 18.11
C PHE A 6 -8.64 18.88 18.07
N ASP A 7 -9.03 17.80 18.73
CA ASP A 7 -8.39 16.49 18.66
C ASP A 7 -9.40 15.48 18.10
N LEU A 8 -8.98 14.22 18.02
CA LEU A 8 -9.72 13.12 17.44
C LEU A 8 -9.72 11.95 18.40
N VAL A 9 -10.82 11.20 18.43
CA VAL A 9 -10.86 9.91 19.10
C VAL A 9 -11.51 8.90 18.18
N SER A 10 -10.93 7.70 18.11
CA SER A 10 -11.41 6.65 17.22
C SER A 10 -12.37 5.74 18.00
N LEU A 11 -13.56 5.55 17.45
CA LEU A 11 -14.56 4.62 17.93
C LEU A 11 -14.68 3.45 16.96
N GLY A 12 -14.85 2.25 17.50
CA GLY A 12 -15.11 1.05 16.71
C GLY A 12 -16.38 0.36 17.15
N PHE A 13 -17.36 0.23 16.26
CA PHE A 13 -18.61 -0.46 16.56
C PHE A 13 -18.56 -1.88 16.01
N GLU A 14 -18.81 -2.85 16.89
CA GLU A 14 -18.74 -4.27 16.57
C GLU A 14 -20.15 -4.89 16.57
N PHE A 15 -20.51 -5.54 15.47
CA PHE A 15 -21.78 -6.25 15.30
C PHE A 15 -21.52 -7.73 15.08
N HIS A 16 -22.35 -8.58 15.69
CA HIS A 16 -22.28 -10.02 15.45
C HIS A 16 -22.63 -10.35 14.00
N ALA A 17 -21.78 -11.19 13.39
CA ALA A 17 -21.90 -11.61 12.01
C ALA A 17 -21.89 -10.44 11.01
N ARG A 18 -22.10 -10.80 9.74
CA ARG A 18 -22.18 -9.84 8.65
C ARG A 18 -23.50 -9.07 8.70
N ASP A 19 -23.45 -7.77 8.97
CA ASP A 19 -24.60 -6.86 9.02
C ASP A 19 -24.43 -5.75 7.97
N SER A 20 -25.25 -5.80 6.92
CA SER A 20 -25.21 -4.82 5.81
C SER A 20 -25.66 -3.42 6.22
N ASP A 21 -26.41 -3.30 7.31
CA ASP A 21 -27.02 -2.05 7.74
C ASP A 21 -26.23 -1.39 8.88
N ALA A 22 -25.15 -2.02 9.35
CA ALA A 22 -24.32 -1.57 10.47
C ALA A 22 -23.85 -0.11 10.31
N ALA A 23 -23.31 0.27 9.14
CA ALA A 23 -22.89 1.65 8.88
C ALA A 23 -24.04 2.65 9.02
N GLN A 24 -25.24 2.31 8.55
CA GLN A 24 -26.39 3.22 8.64
C GLN A 24 -26.89 3.35 10.09
N LYS A 25 -26.90 2.26 10.85
CA LYS A 25 -27.24 2.28 12.29
C LYS A 25 -26.27 3.15 13.09
N VAL A 26 -24.96 3.01 12.83
CA VAL A 26 -23.92 3.84 13.46
C VAL A 26 -24.08 5.30 13.05
N PHE A 27 -24.29 5.58 11.77
CA PHE A 27 -24.57 6.93 11.28
C PHE A 27 -25.74 7.56 12.04
N ASP A 28 -26.88 6.88 12.12
CA ASP A 28 -28.09 7.41 12.76
C ASP A 28 -27.88 7.65 14.26
N ALA A 29 -27.15 6.76 14.94
CA ALA A 29 -26.85 6.89 16.37
C ALA A 29 -25.95 8.10 16.70
N LEU A 30 -25.00 8.41 15.82
CA LEU A 30 -24.11 9.57 15.92
C LEU A 30 -24.84 10.87 15.54
N ASP A 31 -25.58 10.85 14.42
CA ASP A 31 -26.34 11.98 13.88
C ASP A 31 -27.44 12.42 14.85
N SER A 32 -28.15 11.49 15.50
CA SER A 32 -29.18 11.80 16.49
C SER A 32 -28.64 12.54 17.72
N ARG A 33 -27.32 12.47 17.95
CA ARG A 33 -26.60 13.16 19.03
C ARG A 33 -25.83 14.38 18.53
N GLY A 34 -25.93 14.67 17.23
CA GLY A 34 -25.21 15.76 16.57
C GLY A 34 -23.70 15.58 16.57
N LEU A 35 -23.16 14.38 16.82
CA LEU A 35 -21.71 14.20 16.95
C LEU A 35 -21.00 14.49 15.63
N ILE A 36 -19.92 15.28 15.71
CA ILE A 36 -19.17 15.71 14.54
C ILE A 36 -18.00 14.76 14.30
N GLY A 37 -17.94 14.14 13.13
CA GLY A 37 -16.92 13.16 12.80
C GLY A 37 -17.04 12.61 11.38
N TYR A 38 -16.38 11.48 11.17
CA TYR A 38 -16.39 10.72 9.93
C TYR A 38 -16.63 9.24 10.22
N LEU A 39 -17.53 8.65 9.45
CA LEU A 39 -17.81 7.23 9.42
C LEU A 39 -16.98 6.60 8.30
N GLY A 40 -16.13 5.64 8.66
CA GLY A 40 -15.34 4.87 7.70
C GLY A 40 -16.12 3.68 7.11
N ALA A 41 -15.52 3.04 6.12
CA ALA A 41 -16.10 1.87 5.47
C ALA A 41 -16.21 0.67 6.44
N PRO A 42 -17.35 -0.04 6.47
CA PRO A 42 -17.50 -1.26 7.25
C PRO A 42 -16.51 -2.34 6.83
N GLN A 43 -15.86 -2.93 7.82
CA GLN A 43 -15.02 -4.12 7.67
C GLN A 43 -15.89 -5.35 7.93
N LEU A 44 -16.13 -6.12 6.87
CA LEU A 44 -17.06 -7.24 6.88
C LEU A 44 -16.30 -8.56 6.91
N SER A 45 -16.55 -9.36 7.94
CA SER A 45 -16.16 -10.77 7.98
C SER A 45 -17.41 -11.65 8.18
N ASP A 46 -17.25 -12.97 8.04
CA ASP A 46 -18.35 -13.91 8.31
C ASP A 46 -18.74 -13.94 9.80
N GLN A 47 -17.83 -13.53 10.70
CA GLN A 47 -18.01 -13.62 12.15
C GLN A 47 -18.38 -12.27 12.80
N LEU A 48 -17.95 -11.17 12.19
CA LEU A 48 -18.02 -9.82 12.75
C LEU A 48 -18.17 -8.78 11.64
N THR A 49 -18.97 -7.75 11.90
CA THR A 49 -18.91 -6.47 11.17
C THR A 49 -18.33 -5.41 12.09
N TYR A 50 -17.24 -4.76 11.67
CA TYR A 50 -16.62 -3.66 12.39
C TYR A 50 -16.82 -2.35 11.62
N VAL A 51 -17.26 -1.30 12.30
CA VAL A 51 -17.51 0.01 11.69
C VAL A 51 -16.63 1.06 12.41
N PRO A 52 -15.55 1.54 11.75
CA PRO A 52 -14.69 2.57 12.31
C PRO A 52 -15.35 3.96 12.20
N VAL A 53 -15.16 4.78 13.23
CA VAL A 53 -15.62 6.17 13.28
C VAL A 53 -14.55 7.03 13.93
N ASP A 54 -14.28 8.19 13.36
CA ASP A 54 -13.44 9.21 13.97
C ASP A 54 -14.32 10.39 14.40
N VAL A 55 -14.38 10.67 15.70
CA VAL A 55 -15.19 11.79 16.24
C VAL A 55 -14.31 12.89 16.79
N ALA A 56 -14.76 14.12 16.61
CA ALA A 56 -14.03 15.32 16.98
C ALA A 56 -14.16 15.63 18.47
N THR A 57 -13.04 15.98 19.10
CA THR A 57 -12.99 16.42 20.49
C THR A 57 -12.34 17.79 20.61
N ASP A 58 -12.57 18.49 21.71
CA ASP A 58 -11.72 19.62 22.09
C ASP A 58 -10.41 19.14 22.71
N LYS A 59 -9.48 20.07 22.95
CA LYS A 59 -8.19 19.80 23.63
C LYS A 59 -8.31 19.19 25.03
N GLN A 60 -9.48 19.23 25.64
CA GLN A 60 -9.75 18.66 26.95
C GLN A 60 -10.38 17.26 26.84
N GLY A 61 -10.58 16.75 25.63
CA GLY A 61 -11.19 15.45 25.36
C GLY A 61 -12.72 15.47 25.35
N SER A 62 -13.36 16.65 25.35
CA SER A 62 -14.81 16.78 25.30
C SER A 62 -15.29 16.64 23.86
N LEU A 63 -16.31 15.84 23.62
CA LEU A 63 -16.85 15.63 22.27
C LEU A 63 -17.50 16.90 21.71
N LEU A 64 -17.27 17.14 20.42
CA LEU A 64 -17.87 18.25 19.69
C LEU A 64 -19.15 17.78 19.00
N MET A 65 -20.19 18.60 19.10
CA MET A 65 -21.50 18.34 18.51
C MET A 65 -22.01 19.53 17.71
N ALA A 66 -22.89 19.25 16.76
CA ALA A 66 -23.68 20.22 16.02
C ALA A 66 -25.01 20.44 16.75
N THR A 67 -25.37 21.70 16.99
CA THR A 67 -26.72 22.04 17.44
C THR A 67 -27.72 21.93 16.29
N GLU A 68 -29.03 21.94 16.60
CA GLU A 68 -30.08 22.00 15.56
C GLU A 68 -29.94 23.22 14.63
N ALA A 69 -29.32 24.30 15.12
CA ALA A 69 -29.02 25.50 14.33
C ALA A 69 -27.78 25.36 13.43
N GLY A 70 -27.05 24.25 13.52
CA GLY A 70 -25.81 24.00 12.79
C GLY A 70 -24.57 24.71 13.36
N GLU A 71 -24.64 25.11 14.64
CA GLU A 71 -23.55 25.73 15.39
C GLU A 71 -22.72 24.68 16.12
N LEU A 72 -21.46 25.00 16.45
CA LEU A 72 -20.60 24.14 17.25
C LEU A 72 -20.93 24.24 18.74
N ALA A 73 -21.11 23.10 19.40
CA ALA A 73 -21.27 22.99 20.83
C ALA A 73 -20.42 21.84 21.40
N LYS A 74 -20.27 21.82 22.72
CA LYS A 74 -19.64 20.71 23.45
C LYS A 74 -20.74 19.78 23.97
N HIS A 75 -20.48 18.49 23.92
CA HIS A 75 -21.37 17.51 24.53
C HIS A 75 -21.21 17.52 26.06
N ASP A 76 -22.32 17.48 26.79
CA ASP A 76 -22.34 17.55 28.27
C ASP A 76 -21.95 16.23 28.96
N LEU A 77 -21.82 15.15 28.19
CA LEU A 77 -21.52 13.81 28.70
C LEU A 77 -20.04 13.49 28.48
N SER A 78 -19.45 12.77 29.44
CA SER A 78 -18.13 12.18 29.25
C SER A 78 -18.19 11.11 28.15
N THR A 79 -17.07 10.93 27.45
CA THR A 79 -16.90 9.94 26.37
C THR A 79 -17.35 8.54 26.81
N GLU A 80 -17.00 8.11 28.03
CA GLU A 80 -17.39 6.82 28.62
C GLU A 80 -18.91 6.63 28.83
N LYS A 81 -19.65 7.69 29.17
CA LYS A 81 -21.12 7.58 29.29
C LYS A 81 -21.76 7.51 27.92
N LEU A 82 -21.21 8.28 26.98
CA LEU A 82 -21.70 8.31 25.63
C LEU A 82 -21.46 6.99 24.90
N THR A 83 -20.37 6.26 25.18
CA THR A 83 -20.11 4.96 24.55
C THR A 83 -21.19 3.94 24.85
N THR A 84 -21.73 3.90 26.07
CA THR A 84 -22.85 3.00 26.40
C THR A 84 -24.13 3.38 25.66
N GLU A 85 -24.45 4.68 25.61
CA GLU A 85 -25.63 5.17 24.90
C GLU A 85 -25.53 5.00 23.38
N LEU A 86 -24.33 5.17 22.81
CA LEU A 86 -24.04 4.96 21.40
C LEU A 86 -24.11 3.48 21.02
N LEU A 87 -23.57 2.61 21.87
CA LEU A 87 -23.68 1.15 21.72
C LEU A 87 -25.15 0.74 21.61
N GLU A 88 -25.97 1.17 22.58
CA GLU A 88 -27.40 0.84 22.62
C GLU A 88 -28.16 1.43 21.43
N ALA A 89 -27.88 2.69 21.06
CA ALA A 89 -28.56 3.35 19.96
C ALA A 89 -28.20 2.76 18.59
N ALA A 90 -26.94 2.38 18.38
CA ALA A 90 -26.50 1.70 17.16
C ALA A 90 -26.96 0.23 17.13
N GLY A 91 -27.33 -0.35 18.27
CA GLY A 91 -27.59 -1.78 18.39
C GLY A 91 -26.33 -2.62 18.18
N ALA A 92 -25.16 -2.06 18.49
CA ALA A 92 -23.88 -2.76 18.42
C ALA A 92 -23.69 -3.66 19.65
N GLN A 93 -22.85 -4.68 19.51
CA GLN A 93 -22.55 -5.64 20.57
C GLN A 93 -21.40 -5.19 21.46
N ALA A 94 -20.38 -4.58 20.85
CA ALA A 94 -19.27 -3.95 21.55
C ALA A 94 -18.93 -2.61 20.90
N LEU A 95 -18.33 -1.73 21.71
CA LEU A 95 -17.80 -0.45 21.28
C LEU A 95 -16.41 -0.27 21.85
N SER A 96 -15.44 -0.04 20.97
CA SER A 96 -14.05 0.25 21.31
C SER A 96 -13.74 1.74 21.19
N LEU A 97 -12.90 2.22 22.11
CA LEU A 97 -12.31 3.56 22.13
C LEU A 97 -10.80 3.40 21.95
N ASP A 98 -10.25 3.95 20.88
CA ASP A 98 -8.83 3.80 20.50
C ASP A 98 -8.36 2.33 20.52
N GLY A 99 -9.23 1.43 20.07
CA GLY A 99 -8.97 -0.02 20.01
C GLY A 99 -9.18 -0.79 21.33
N ILE A 100 -9.59 -0.12 22.41
CA ILE A 100 -9.91 -0.77 23.68
C ILE A 100 -11.43 -0.85 23.85
N ILE A 101 -11.98 -2.05 24.04
CA ILE A 101 -13.41 -2.22 24.28
C ILE A 101 -13.80 -1.57 25.61
N VAL A 102 -14.70 -0.58 25.55
CA VAL A 102 -15.14 0.21 26.71
C VAL A 102 -16.61 -0.03 27.05
N ALA A 103 -17.39 -0.61 26.14
CA ALA A 103 -18.79 -0.97 26.37
C ALA A 103 -19.17 -2.25 25.62
N GLY A 104 -20.09 -3.03 26.19
CA GLY A 104 -20.62 -4.25 25.58
C GLY A 104 -19.86 -5.53 25.93
N THR A 105 -20.05 -6.56 25.12
CA THR A 105 -19.35 -7.85 25.27
C THR A 105 -18.48 -8.07 24.05
N GLU A 106 -17.17 -8.23 24.26
CA GLU A 106 -16.22 -8.54 23.21
C GLU A 106 -16.70 -9.73 22.39
N VAL A 107 -16.66 -9.58 21.06
CA VAL A 107 -17.00 -10.67 20.15
C VAL A 107 -15.79 -11.59 20.08
N GLU A 108 -15.84 -12.73 20.76
CA GLU A 108 -14.82 -13.77 20.62
C GLU A 108 -14.79 -14.27 19.17
N VAL A 109 -13.78 -13.84 18.41
CA VAL A 109 -13.47 -14.37 17.08
C VAL A 109 -12.79 -15.73 17.29
N THR A 110 -13.54 -16.82 17.09
CA THR A 110 -13.01 -18.17 17.29
C THR A 110 -12.20 -18.60 16.07
N GLY A 111 -10.88 -18.57 16.20
CA GLY A 111 -9.90 -19.12 15.25
C GLY A 111 -8.51 -18.52 15.49
N ASP A 112 -7.44 -19.26 15.19
CA ASP A 112 -6.05 -18.73 15.13
C ASP A 112 -5.85 -17.64 14.04
N GLY A 113 -6.94 -17.19 13.41
CA GLY A 113 -6.92 -15.99 12.61
C GLY A 113 -7.14 -14.82 13.54
N ASP A 114 -6.06 -14.15 13.94
CA ASP A 114 -6.16 -12.76 14.35
C ASP A 114 -7.19 -12.06 13.46
N ALA A 115 -8.11 -11.31 14.05
CA ALA A 115 -8.99 -10.39 13.33
C ALA A 115 -8.20 -9.24 12.64
N ALA A 116 -6.96 -9.49 12.22
CA ALA A 116 -5.97 -8.55 11.70
C ALA A 116 -5.17 -9.07 10.49
N GLU A 117 -5.41 -10.28 9.96
CA GLU A 117 -4.81 -10.72 8.68
C GLU A 117 -5.80 -11.53 7.83
N THR A 118 -6.93 -10.95 7.46
CA THR A 118 -7.65 -11.41 6.27
C THR A 118 -6.81 -11.08 5.04
N ASN A 119 -6.06 -12.11 4.61
CA ASN A 119 -5.23 -12.26 3.42
C ASN A 119 -5.98 -12.04 2.07
N SER A 120 -6.93 -11.10 2.02
CA SER A 120 -7.78 -10.80 0.87
C SER A 120 -7.73 -9.31 0.55
N GLY A 121 -6.96 -8.96 -0.48
CA GLY A 121 -6.90 -7.61 -1.00
C GLY A 121 -6.55 -7.62 -2.47
N ASN A 122 -7.13 -6.70 -3.24
CA ASN A 122 -6.76 -6.47 -4.62
C ASN A 122 -5.49 -5.63 -4.65
N GLN A 123 -4.54 -6.00 -5.52
CA GLN A 123 -3.32 -5.24 -5.76
C GLN A 123 -3.15 -4.96 -7.24
N VAL A 124 -2.90 -3.70 -7.59
CA VAL A 124 -2.68 -3.24 -8.97
C VAL A 124 -1.52 -2.26 -9.02
N VAL A 125 -0.76 -2.32 -10.11
CA VAL A 125 0.44 -1.51 -10.33
C VAL A 125 0.42 -1.01 -11.76
N ALA A 126 0.70 0.28 -11.95
CA ALA A 126 0.90 0.83 -13.28
C ALA A 126 2.10 1.77 -13.32
N GLY A 127 2.89 1.68 -14.39
CA GLY A 127 4.01 2.58 -14.60
C GLY A 127 4.68 2.44 -15.96
N THR A 128 5.50 3.43 -16.31
CA THR A 128 6.15 3.50 -17.63
C THR A 128 7.39 2.61 -17.77
N HIS A 129 8.00 2.24 -16.65
CA HIS A 129 9.25 1.49 -16.61
C HIS A 129 9.19 0.25 -15.72
N VAL A 130 7.99 -0.16 -15.30
CA VAL A 130 7.78 -1.40 -14.55
C VAL A 130 8.10 -2.58 -15.45
N MET A 131 8.96 -3.48 -14.99
CA MET A 131 9.28 -4.72 -15.68
C MET A 131 8.46 -5.88 -15.14
N ALA A 132 8.08 -6.81 -16.02
CA ALA A 132 7.36 -8.01 -15.62
C ALA A 132 8.23 -8.92 -14.74
N SER A 133 9.54 -8.98 -15.00
CA SER A 133 10.47 -9.73 -14.15
C SER A 133 10.55 -9.21 -12.72
N GLU A 134 10.49 -7.90 -12.50
CA GLU A 134 10.52 -7.29 -11.17
C GLU A 134 9.28 -7.66 -10.35
N LEU A 135 8.12 -7.73 -10.98
CA LEU A 135 6.87 -8.19 -10.36
C LEU A 135 6.94 -9.67 -9.96
N VAL A 136 7.41 -10.53 -10.87
CA VAL A 136 7.61 -11.96 -10.58
C VAL A 136 8.57 -12.13 -9.41
N MET A 137 9.73 -11.46 -9.45
CA MET A 137 10.75 -11.52 -8.40
C MET A 137 10.24 -11.01 -7.05
N SER A 138 9.38 -9.99 -7.04
CA SER A 138 8.76 -9.44 -5.83
C SER A 138 7.79 -10.41 -5.16
N SER A 139 7.12 -11.25 -5.96
CA SER A 139 6.14 -12.23 -5.46
C SER A 139 6.69 -13.62 -5.11
N LEU A 140 8.00 -13.83 -5.18
CA LEU A 140 8.58 -15.17 -5.02
C LEU A 140 8.31 -15.77 -3.64
N GLY A 141 7.76 -16.98 -3.64
CA GLY A 141 7.41 -17.72 -2.43
C GLY A 141 6.05 -17.37 -1.85
N GLN A 142 5.31 -16.43 -2.45
CA GLN A 142 3.95 -16.07 -2.05
C GLN A 142 2.91 -16.68 -3.00
N PRO A 143 1.78 -17.20 -2.48
CA PRO A 143 0.70 -17.74 -3.31
C PRO A 143 0.06 -16.63 -4.16
N GLY A 144 -0.37 -16.99 -5.38
CA GLY A 144 -0.99 -16.05 -6.32
C GLY A 144 -0.16 -15.83 -7.59
N VAL A 145 -0.67 -14.96 -8.46
CA VAL A 145 -0.08 -14.68 -9.79
C VAL A 145 -0.17 -13.22 -10.15
N TRP A 146 0.82 -12.76 -10.91
CA TRP A 146 0.72 -11.50 -11.62
C TRP A 146 0.10 -11.71 -12.99
N LYS A 147 -0.85 -10.87 -13.35
CA LYS A 147 -1.38 -10.75 -14.70
C LYS A 147 -1.03 -9.37 -15.22
N VAL A 148 -0.50 -9.29 -16.43
CA VAL A 148 -0.04 -8.02 -17.01
C VAL A 148 -0.68 -7.72 -18.35
N ARG A 149 -0.89 -6.43 -18.59
CA ARG A 149 -1.21 -5.88 -19.89
C ARG A 149 -0.18 -4.85 -20.28
N GLN A 150 0.57 -5.15 -21.33
CA GLN A 150 1.59 -4.28 -21.88
C GLN A 150 0.99 -3.38 -22.96
N THR A 151 1.18 -2.08 -22.81
CA THR A 151 0.99 -1.08 -23.88
C THR A 151 2.35 -0.60 -24.37
N GLN A 152 2.39 0.18 -25.47
CA GLN A 152 3.64 0.64 -26.07
C GLN A 152 4.57 1.38 -25.09
N GLU A 153 4.02 2.02 -24.06
CA GLU A 153 4.79 2.85 -23.12
C GLU A 153 4.65 2.44 -21.65
N ARG A 154 3.75 1.50 -21.32
CA ARG A 154 3.35 1.24 -19.92
C ARG A 154 2.95 -0.20 -19.70
N LEU A 155 3.21 -0.67 -18.49
CA LEU A 155 2.74 -1.95 -17.99
C LEU A 155 1.67 -1.67 -16.93
N LEU A 156 0.51 -2.33 -17.08
CA LEU A 156 -0.50 -2.46 -16.04
C LEU A 156 -0.45 -3.90 -15.52
N ALA A 157 -0.25 -4.07 -14.23
CA ALA A 157 -0.20 -5.36 -13.57
C ALA A 157 -1.26 -5.46 -12.50
N VAL A 158 -1.89 -6.61 -12.41
CA VAL A 158 -2.78 -6.96 -11.31
C VAL A 158 -2.33 -8.25 -10.68
N ARG A 159 -2.52 -8.35 -9.37
CA ARG A 159 -2.25 -9.58 -8.65
C ARG A 159 -3.57 -10.25 -8.31
N GLU A 160 -3.64 -11.53 -8.64
CA GLU A 160 -4.65 -12.44 -8.12
C GLU A 160 -4.03 -13.27 -7.00
N GLY A 161 -4.58 -13.16 -5.80
CA GLY A 161 -4.01 -13.70 -4.57
C GLY A 161 -3.53 -12.59 -3.64
N GLU A 162 -2.86 -12.97 -2.56
CA GLU A 162 -2.44 -12.07 -1.48
C GLU A 162 -1.56 -10.92 -1.99
N PRO A 163 -1.83 -9.65 -1.63
CA PRO A 163 -0.95 -8.53 -1.95
C PRO A 163 0.50 -8.79 -1.50
N VAL A 164 1.48 -8.35 -2.29
CA VAL A 164 2.91 -8.51 -1.97
C VAL A 164 3.64 -7.17 -1.94
N GLU A 165 4.71 -7.07 -1.17
CA GLU A 165 5.63 -5.94 -1.26
C GLU A 165 6.32 -5.94 -2.64
N ILE A 166 6.27 -4.83 -3.37
CA ILE A 166 6.90 -4.73 -4.70
C ILE A 166 8.23 -4.01 -4.61
N ARG A 167 9.23 -4.58 -5.30
CA ARG A 167 10.56 -4.01 -5.42
C ARG A 167 10.89 -3.76 -6.88
N LEU A 168 11.01 -2.48 -7.21
CA LEU A 168 11.24 -2.00 -8.57
C LEU A 168 12.63 -1.36 -8.63
N GLY A 169 13.51 -1.88 -9.48
CA GLY A 169 14.94 -1.57 -9.47
C GLY A 169 15.40 -0.60 -10.55
N GLN A 170 14.53 -0.23 -11.49
CA GLN A 170 14.88 0.55 -12.66
C GLN A 170 15.23 2.02 -12.38
N LYS A 171 16.16 2.53 -13.18
CA LYS A 171 16.44 3.98 -13.27
C LYS A 171 15.24 4.72 -13.86
N HIS A 172 14.88 5.88 -13.29
CA HIS A 172 13.74 6.69 -13.73
C HIS A 172 12.39 5.97 -13.64
N LEU A 173 12.27 5.07 -12.67
CA LEU A 173 11.01 4.45 -12.32
C LEU A 173 10.00 5.53 -11.91
N ARG A 174 8.79 5.40 -12.45
CA ARG A 174 7.58 6.12 -12.04
C ARG A 174 6.44 5.12 -12.13
N ALA A 175 5.96 4.68 -10.98
CA ALA A 175 4.85 3.75 -10.87
C ALA A 175 3.96 4.08 -9.68
N ILE A 176 2.69 3.76 -9.82
CA ILE A 176 1.71 3.80 -8.73
C ILE A 176 1.28 2.38 -8.46
N GLU A 177 1.30 2.01 -7.19
CA GLU A 177 0.73 0.78 -6.66
C GLU A 177 -0.51 1.15 -5.83
N LEU A 178 -1.59 0.40 -6.00
CA LEU A 178 -2.76 0.45 -5.13
C LEU A 178 -2.97 -0.93 -4.51
N LYS A 179 -3.22 -0.96 -3.20
CA LYS A 179 -3.63 -2.15 -2.45
C LYS A 179 -4.91 -1.84 -1.69
N SER A 180 -5.93 -2.69 -1.81
CA SER A 180 -7.10 -2.60 -0.94
C SER A 180 -6.84 -3.35 0.37
N SER A 181 -7.16 -2.74 1.50
CA SER A 181 -7.12 -3.35 2.84
C SER A 181 -8.31 -2.84 3.65
N ASP A 182 -9.25 -3.72 4.01
CA ASP A 182 -10.30 -3.51 5.02
C ASP A 182 -10.84 -2.07 5.16
N GLY A 183 -11.47 -1.58 4.08
CA GLY A 183 -12.10 -0.25 4.06
C GLY A 183 -11.16 0.90 3.67
N TYR A 184 -9.92 0.59 3.30
CA TYR A 184 -8.91 1.54 2.83
C TYR A 184 -8.27 1.09 1.52
N ILE A 185 -7.74 2.07 0.80
CA ILE A 185 -6.81 1.88 -0.31
C ILE A 185 -5.49 2.50 0.12
N GLN A 186 -4.46 1.66 0.20
CA GLN A 186 -3.09 2.12 0.24
C GLN A 186 -2.66 2.48 -1.19
N LEU A 187 -2.13 3.69 -1.36
CA LEU A 187 -1.47 4.14 -2.56
C LEU A 187 0.01 4.30 -2.27
N SER A 188 0.84 3.54 -2.96
CA SER A 188 2.30 3.63 -2.86
C SER A 188 2.85 4.24 -4.15
N VAL A 189 3.69 5.26 -4.02
CA VAL A 189 4.35 5.91 -5.15
C VAL A 189 5.78 5.42 -5.25
N HIS A 190 6.07 4.71 -6.33
CA HIS A 190 7.43 4.25 -6.60
C HIS A 190 8.12 5.21 -7.54
N ALA A 191 9.20 5.83 -7.05
CA ALA A 191 10.04 6.70 -7.86
C ALA A 191 11.52 6.55 -7.51
N SER A 192 12.40 6.62 -8.52
CA SER A 192 13.84 6.66 -8.27
C SER A 192 14.59 7.52 -9.29
N ALA A 193 15.48 8.38 -8.80
CA ALA A 193 16.48 9.07 -9.64
C ALA A 193 17.83 8.33 -9.71
N LYS A 194 18.02 7.26 -8.91
CA LYS A 194 19.29 6.52 -8.92
C LYS A 194 19.36 5.60 -10.13
N ALA A 195 20.58 5.35 -10.61
CA ALA A 195 20.82 4.47 -11.76
C ALA A 195 20.38 3.01 -11.50
N PHE A 196 20.34 2.61 -10.23
CA PHE A 196 19.88 1.31 -9.77
C PHE A 196 19.64 1.39 -8.26
N GLN A 197 18.49 0.90 -7.78
CA GLN A 197 18.18 0.82 -6.36
C GLN A 197 17.26 -0.39 -6.13
N LEU A 198 17.81 -1.49 -5.60
CA LEU A 198 17.10 -2.76 -5.43
C LEU A 198 16.13 -2.79 -4.23
N GLN A 199 16.19 -1.77 -3.37
CA GLN A 199 15.46 -1.65 -2.10
C GLN A 199 14.98 -0.20 -1.94
N ASP A 200 13.79 0.00 -1.37
CA ASP A 200 13.22 1.32 -1.08
C ASP A 200 12.94 2.14 -2.35
N SER A 201 12.24 1.51 -3.30
CA SER A 201 11.72 2.20 -4.49
C SER A 201 10.46 3.03 -4.20
N ASN A 202 9.78 2.71 -3.10
CA ASN A 202 8.65 3.46 -2.58
C ASN A 202 9.18 4.73 -1.91
N VAL A 203 8.66 5.88 -2.32
CA VAL A 203 9.05 7.19 -1.79
C VAL A 203 7.90 7.92 -1.11
N PHE A 204 6.68 7.36 -1.17
CA PHE A 204 5.50 7.97 -0.59
C PHE A 204 4.41 6.93 -0.39
N ASP A 205 3.88 6.84 0.82
CA ASP A 205 2.67 6.05 1.11
C ASP A 205 1.50 6.96 1.49
N TYR A 206 0.35 6.70 0.88
CA TYR A 206 -0.92 7.36 1.19
C TYR A 206 -1.97 6.33 1.56
N TRP A 207 -2.73 6.60 2.61
CA TRP A 207 -3.87 5.80 2.98
C TRP A 207 -5.13 6.63 2.77
N MET A 208 -6.05 6.12 1.96
CA MET A 208 -7.36 6.74 1.80
C MET A 208 -8.46 5.75 2.12
N PRO A 209 -9.53 6.18 2.80
CA PRO A 209 -10.69 5.34 3.03
C PRO A 209 -11.41 5.08 1.70
N THR A 210 -12.00 3.89 1.55
CA THR A 210 -12.88 3.59 0.41
C THR A 210 -14.22 4.31 0.54
N GLU A 211 -14.65 4.57 1.78
CA GLU A 211 -15.82 5.36 2.12
C GLU A 211 -15.49 6.29 3.29
N ASP A 212 -15.80 7.57 3.15
CA ASP A 212 -15.60 8.60 4.18
C ASP A 212 -16.87 9.44 4.26
N ARG A 213 -17.79 9.08 5.16
CA ARG A 213 -19.09 9.74 5.28
C ARG A 213 -19.07 10.72 6.45
N PRO A 214 -19.21 12.04 6.22
CA PRO A 214 -19.28 13.01 7.31
C PRO A 214 -20.55 12.81 8.12
N VAL A 215 -20.42 12.92 9.44
CA VAL A 215 -21.54 12.88 10.40
C VAL A 215 -21.44 14.13 11.31
N PRO A 216 -22.52 14.89 11.53
CA PRO A 216 -23.75 14.88 10.74
C PRO A 216 -23.49 15.38 9.31
N MET A 217 -24.46 15.26 8.40
CA MET A 217 -24.38 15.91 7.10
C MET A 217 -24.59 17.43 7.24
N ALA A 218 -23.48 18.17 7.30
CA ALA A 218 -23.52 19.61 7.54
C ALA A 218 -23.93 20.42 6.30
N ALA A 219 -24.69 21.49 6.51
CA ALA A 219 -24.99 22.47 5.47
C ALA A 219 -23.71 23.16 4.96
N THR A 220 -23.60 23.34 3.64
CA THR A 220 -22.43 23.98 3.03
C THR A 220 -22.15 25.36 3.62
N GLY A 221 -20.92 25.57 4.11
CA GLY A 221 -20.48 26.84 4.66
C GLY A 221 -20.71 27.01 6.17
N SER A 222 -21.40 26.08 6.84
CA SER A 222 -21.59 26.09 8.29
C SER A 222 -20.27 25.90 9.05
N GLU A 223 -20.27 26.24 10.35
CA GLU A 223 -19.11 26.02 11.21
C GLU A 223 -18.77 24.52 11.32
N VAL A 224 -19.80 23.66 11.36
CA VAL A 224 -19.65 22.19 11.33
C VAL A 224 -18.98 21.73 10.03
N ALA A 225 -19.40 22.22 8.87
CA ALA A 225 -18.79 21.87 7.60
C ALA A 225 -17.33 22.34 7.51
N GLN A 226 -17.01 23.50 8.09
CA GLN A 226 -15.63 23.99 8.18
C GLN A 226 -14.78 23.12 9.11
N LEU A 227 -15.32 22.69 10.26
CA LEU A 227 -14.64 21.79 11.18
C LEU A 227 -14.41 20.42 10.56
N GLN A 228 -15.41 19.82 9.92
CA GLN A 228 -15.28 18.57 9.16
C GLN A 228 -14.23 18.69 8.05
N GLY A 229 -14.16 19.82 7.36
CA GLY A 229 -13.11 20.10 6.39
C GLY A 229 -11.70 20.08 6.99
N LYS A 230 -11.54 20.63 8.21
CA LYS A 230 -10.26 20.60 8.95
C LYS A 230 -9.93 19.20 9.46
N LEU A 231 -10.92 18.47 9.99
CA LEU A 231 -10.79 17.08 10.45
C LEU A 231 -10.28 16.18 9.34
N GLY A 232 -10.95 16.22 8.18
CA GLY A 232 -10.55 15.42 7.03
C GLY A 232 -9.14 15.76 6.54
N ALA A 233 -8.77 17.04 6.60
CA ALA A 233 -7.41 17.47 6.24
C ALA A 233 -6.34 16.98 7.23
N GLN A 234 -6.69 16.73 8.50
CA GLN A 234 -5.78 16.18 9.50
C GLN A 234 -5.68 14.65 9.41
N LEU A 235 -6.81 13.95 9.28
CA LEU A 235 -6.86 12.49 9.17
C LEU A 235 -6.08 11.96 7.97
N TYR A 236 -6.16 12.68 6.85
CA TYR A 236 -5.61 12.22 5.57
C TYR A 236 -4.56 13.18 5.01
N ALA A 237 -3.87 13.90 5.90
CA ALA A 237 -2.73 14.71 5.52
C ALA A 237 -1.64 13.82 4.89
N ALA A 238 -1.09 14.28 3.77
CA ALA A 238 0.15 13.72 3.24
C ALA A 238 1.30 14.05 4.20
N ASP A 239 2.17 13.09 4.50
CA ASP A 239 3.39 13.35 5.25
C ASP A 239 4.23 14.39 4.50
N SER A 240 4.60 15.47 5.19
CA SER A 240 5.29 16.59 4.54
C SER A 240 6.72 16.25 4.10
N GLU A 241 7.42 15.37 4.81
CA GLU A 241 8.78 14.97 4.46
C GLU A 241 8.76 14.05 3.23
N GLU A 242 7.88 13.04 3.24
CA GLU A 242 7.69 12.15 2.08
C GLU A 242 7.20 12.92 0.86
N LEU A 243 6.30 13.91 1.05
CA LEU A 243 5.78 14.72 -0.05
C LEU A 243 6.88 15.59 -0.69
N LEU A 244 7.79 16.15 0.11
CA LEU A 244 8.96 16.88 -0.39
C LEU A 244 9.92 15.96 -1.15
N GLU A 245 10.11 14.73 -0.67
CA GLU A 245 10.91 13.73 -1.39
C GLU A 245 10.25 13.35 -2.72
N LEU A 246 8.94 13.13 -2.72
CA LEU A 246 8.18 12.86 -3.94
C LEU A 246 8.23 14.04 -4.91
N GLU A 247 8.11 15.28 -4.44
CA GLU A 247 8.19 16.48 -5.28
C GLU A 247 9.52 16.53 -6.04
N ARG A 248 10.61 16.11 -5.41
CA ARG A 248 11.93 16.04 -6.05
C ARG A 248 12.00 15.00 -7.18
N PHE A 249 11.28 13.89 -7.09
CA PHE A 249 11.35 12.79 -8.07
C PHE A 249 10.23 12.83 -9.13
N TRP A 250 9.05 13.26 -8.73
CA TRP A 250 7.84 13.30 -9.53
C TRP A 250 6.91 14.45 -9.08
N PRO A 251 7.21 15.70 -9.47
CA PRO A 251 6.46 16.89 -9.05
C PRO A 251 4.96 16.82 -9.36
N GLU A 252 4.60 16.21 -10.50
CA GLU A 252 3.21 16.05 -10.91
C GLU A 252 2.44 15.12 -9.96
N ALA A 253 3.08 14.05 -9.46
CA ALA A 253 2.50 13.16 -8.47
C ALA A 253 2.36 13.84 -7.11
N ALA A 254 3.36 14.59 -6.64
CA ALA A 254 3.25 15.36 -5.40
C ALA A 254 2.08 16.35 -5.43
N THR A 255 1.95 17.13 -6.51
CA THR A 255 0.82 18.06 -6.69
C THR A 255 -0.52 17.31 -6.73
N GLY A 256 -0.55 16.17 -7.41
CA GLY A 256 -1.72 15.31 -7.49
C GLY A 256 -2.15 14.77 -6.12
N ILE A 257 -1.21 14.33 -5.27
CA ILE A 257 -1.49 13.83 -3.92
C ILE A 257 -2.05 14.91 -3.02
N VAL A 258 -1.51 16.14 -3.05
CA VAL A 258 -2.08 17.26 -2.29
C VAL A 258 -3.53 17.52 -2.68
N ARG A 259 -3.87 17.36 -3.97
CA ARG A 259 -5.26 17.48 -4.43
C ARG A 259 -6.10 16.28 -4.00
N LEU A 260 -5.56 15.07 -4.08
CA LEU A 260 -6.21 13.84 -3.63
C LEU A 260 -6.56 13.92 -2.14
N ALA A 261 -5.63 14.37 -1.30
CA ALA A 261 -5.83 14.57 0.13
C ALA A 261 -6.92 15.60 0.49
N LYS A 262 -7.25 16.52 -0.44
CA LYS A 262 -8.39 17.44 -0.28
C LYS A 262 -9.72 16.80 -0.67
N LEU A 263 -9.72 16.01 -1.75
CA LEU A 263 -10.93 15.39 -2.30
C LEU A 263 -11.35 14.12 -1.57
N ARG A 264 -10.39 13.31 -1.11
CA ARG A 264 -10.57 12.10 -0.28
C ARG A 264 -11.64 11.16 -0.82
N SER A 265 -11.60 10.91 -2.11
CA SER A 265 -12.62 10.11 -2.77
C SER A 265 -12.03 9.30 -3.90
N LEU A 266 -12.72 8.21 -4.25
CA LEU A 266 -12.36 7.36 -5.38
C LEU A 266 -12.39 8.13 -6.71
N ASP A 267 -13.27 9.12 -6.85
CA ASP A 267 -13.26 10.03 -8.00
C ASP A 267 -12.03 10.96 -7.97
N GLY A 268 -11.62 11.42 -6.78
CA GLY A 268 -10.35 12.10 -6.59
C GLY A 268 -9.16 11.23 -7.01
N LEU A 269 -9.18 9.94 -6.67
CA LEU A 269 -8.15 8.97 -7.06
C LEU A 269 -8.13 8.75 -8.58
N ARG A 270 -9.29 8.63 -9.23
CA ARG A 270 -9.37 8.58 -10.71
C ARG A 270 -8.78 9.83 -11.35
N LEU A 271 -9.12 11.01 -10.84
CA LEU A 271 -8.54 12.28 -11.33
C LEU A 271 -7.02 12.34 -11.13
N PHE A 272 -6.53 11.83 -10.00
CA PHE A 272 -5.10 11.72 -9.72
C PHE A 272 -4.40 10.83 -10.76
N LEU A 273 -4.88 9.59 -10.93
CA LEU A 273 -4.31 8.64 -11.90
C LEU A 273 -4.35 9.20 -13.32
N LYS A 274 -5.48 9.77 -13.73
CA LYS A 274 -5.64 10.44 -15.02
C LYS A 274 -4.65 11.57 -15.24
N GLY A 275 -4.40 12.38 -14.20
CA GLY A 275 -3.40 13.46 -14.23
C GLY A 275 -1.97 12.96 -14.48
N LEU A 276 -1.66 11.75 -14.02
CA LEU A 276 -0.40 11.05 -14.30
C LEU A 276 -0.42 10.27 -15.63
N GLY A 277 -1.54 10.30 -16.33
CA GLY A 277 -1.81 9.49 -17.51
C GLY A 277 -1.96 8.01 -17.21
N LEU A 278 -2.12 7.58 -15.96
CA LEU A 278 -2.28 6.17 -15.60
C LEU A 278 -3.72 5.69 -15.82
N PRO A 279 -3.94 4.36 -15.99
CA PRO A 279 -5.27 3.83 -16.23
C PRO A 279 -6.23 4.06 -15.06
N GLU A 280 -7.37 4.71 -15.31
CA GLU A 280 -8.41 4.95 -14.29
C GLU A 280 -9.04 3.63 -13.78
N GLU A 281 -8.99 2.57 -14.60
CA GLU A 281 -9.50 1.22 -14.29
C GLU A 281 -8.79 0.54 -13.10
N MET A 282 -7.65 1.07 -12.65
CA MET A 282 -7.03 0.63 -11.41
C MET A 282 -7.98 0.83 -10.22
N VAL A 283 -8.79 1.90 -10.22
CA VAL A 283 -9.79 2.17 -9.18
C VAL A 283 -10.94 1.18 -9.26
N ASP A 284 -11.35 0.80 -10.47
CA ASP A 284 -12.43 -0.16 -10.69
C ASP A 284 -12.02 -1.54 -10.14
N TYR A 285 -10.77 -1.94 -10.37
CA TYR A 285 -10.21 -3.15 -9.77
C TYR A 285 -10.19 -3.09 -8.23
N MET A 286 -9.89 -1.94 -7.62
CA MET A 286 -9.97 -1.78 -6.16
C MET A 286 -11.40 -1.95 -5.64
N ARG A 287 -12.42 -1.71 -6.46
CA ARG A 287 -13.84 -1.95 -6.13
C ARG A 287 -14.30 -3.40 -6.39
N GLY A 288 -13.40 -4.27 -6.87
CA GLY A 288 -13.73 -5.63 -7.26
C GLY A 288 -14.45 -5.74 -8.60
N GLU A 289 -14.46 -4.66 -9.41
CA GLU A 289 -14.96 -4.74 -10.77
C GLU A 289 -13.97 -5.57 -11.63
N PRO A 290 -14.47 -6.42 -12.55
CA PRO A 290 -13.61 -7.21 -13.40
C PRO A 290 -12.80 -6.31 -14.33
N LEU A 291 -11.52 -6.61 -14.48
CA LEU A 291 -10.67 -5.92 -15.45
C LEU A 291 -11.11 -6.22 -16.88
N THR A 292 -10.82 -5.27 -17.76
CA THR A 292 -11.00 -5.43 -19.20
C THR A 292 -10.08 -6.52 -19.76
N ASP A 293 -10.46 -7.15 -20.88
CA ASP A 293 -9.72 -8.24 -21.49
C ASP A 293 -8.27 -7.87 -21.92
N GLY A 294 -7.45 -8.90 -22.17
CA GLY A 294 -6.10 -8.74 -22.75
C GLY A 294 -4.93 -8.83 -21.76
N PHE A 295 -5.18 -9.34 -20.54
CA PHE A 295 -4.12 -9.65 -19.59
C PHE A 295 -3.47 -11.01 -19.87
N THR A 296 -2.15 -11.09 -19.65
CA THR A 296 -1.36 -12.32 -19.75
C THR A 296 -0.80 -12.68 -18.38
N GLU A 297 -0.94 -13.94 -17.97
CA GLU A 297 -0.38 -14.43 -16.71
C GLU A 297 1.16 -14.51 -16.79
N LEU A 298 1.83 -13.99 -15.77
CA LEU A 298 3.27 -14.09 -15.60
C LEU A 298 3.67 -15.41 -14.94
N PRO A 299 4.90 -15.90 -15.20
CA PRO A 299 5.36 -17.15 -14.62
C PRO A 299 5.46 -17.07 -13.09
N ARG A 300 5.22 -18.21 -12.44
CA ARG A 300 5.22 -18.34 -10.97
C ARG A 300 6.56 -18.80 -10.38
N SER A 301 7.54 -19.15 -11.23
CA SER A 301 8.79 -19.78 -10.79
C SER A 301 9.99 -18.85 -10.93
N LEU A 302 10.94 -18.96 -10.00
CA LEU A 302 12.19 -18.20 -10.03
C LEU A 302 12.98 -18.37 -11.34
N PRO A 303 13.18 -19.60 -11.88
CA PRO A 303 13.90 -19.77 -13.15
C PRO A 303 13.24 -19.02 -14.31
N ALA A 304 11.91 -19.11 -14.45
CA ALA A 304 11.19 -18.43 -15.51
C ALA A 304 11.17 -16.90 -15.31
N GLY A 305 11.15 -16.40 -14.07
CA GLY A 305 11.31 -14.97 -13.78
C GLY A 305 12.71 -14.44 -14.15
N LEU A 306 13.76 -15.24 -13.95
CA LEU A 306 15.11 -14.90 -14.38
C LEU A 306 15.27 -14.91 -15.90
N ASP A 307 14.65 -15.88 -16.59
CA ASP A 307 14.61 -15.91 -18.05
C ASP A 307 13.91 -14.66 -18.62
N LEU A 308 12.78 -14.28 -18.02
CA LEU A 308 12.05 -13.06 -18.36
C LEU A 308 12.92 -11.79 -18.17
N ALA A 309 13.66 -11.70 -17.06
CA ALA A 309 14.59 -10.58 -16.83
C ALA A 309 15.67 -10.49 -17.93
N VAL A 310 16.20 -11.64 -18.35
CA VAL A 310 17.19 -11.70 -19.44
C VAL A 310 16.59 -11.29 -20.77
N GLU A 311 15.36 -11.69 -21.07
CA GLU A 311 14.64 -11.30 -22.28
C GLU A 311 14.37 -9.79 -22.33
N GLU A 312 13.93 -9.20 -21.21
CA GLU A 312 13.68 -7.76 -21.09
C GLU A 312 14.96 -6.93 -21.25
N GLU A 313 16.07 -7.37 -20.65
CA GLU A 313 17.39 -6.73 -20.82
C GLU A 313 17.90 -6.82 -22.26
N ARG A 314 17.72 -7.98 -22.92
CA ARG A 314 18.07 -8.16 -24.34
C ARG A 314 17.26 -7.24 -25.24
N ALA A 315 15.98 -7.07 -24.97
CA ALA A 315 15.11 -6.19 -25.75
C ALA A 315 15.52 -4.71 -25.63
N LYS A 316 16.02 -4.29 -24.45
CA LYS A 316 16.48 -2.92 -24.18
C LYS A 316 17.91 -2.64 -24.66
N ALA A 317 18.69 -3.67 -24.99
CA ALA A 317 20.09 -3.54 -25.37
C ALA A 317 20.32 -2.73 -26.66
N LYS A 318 21.17 -1.69 -26.58
CA LYS A 318 21.60 -0.84 -27.72
C LYS A 318 23.12 -0.94 -27.94
N GLY A 319 23.57 -0.63 -29.16
CA GLY A 319 25.00 -0.51 -29.48
C GLY A 319 25.82 -1.80 -29.28
N VAL A 320 26.97 -1.70 -28.62
CA VAL A 320 27.90 -2.83 -28.38
C VAL A 320 27.24 -3.97 -27.59
N MET A 321 26.29 -3.67 -26.69
CA MET A 321 25.54 -4.69 -25.96
C MET A 321 24.68 -5.55 -26.90
N LYS A 322 24.07 -4.97 -27.94
CA LYS A 322 23.29 -5.70 -28.96
C LYS A 322 24.17 -6.65 -29.79
N LEU A 323 25.42 -6.26 -30.04
CA LEU A 323 26.41 -7.12 -30.73
C LEU A 323 26.85 -8.29 -29.84
N VAL A 324 27.04 -8.06 -28.54
CA VAL A 324 27.40 -9.10 -27.56
C VAL A 324 26.29 -10.14 -27.36
N TYR A 325 25.02 -9.72 -27.32
CA TYR A 325 23.90 -10.66 -27.27
C TYR A 325 23.72 -11.47 -28.56
N ARG A 326 24.15 -10.93 -29.71
CA ARG A 326 24.06 -11.59 -31.03
C ARG A 326 25.18 -12.62 -31.26
N THR A 327 26.33 -12.49 -30.61
CA THR A 327 27.49 -13.40 -30.80
C THR A 327 27.51 -14.60 -29.84
N GLY A 328 26.50 -14.76 -28.98
CA GLY A 328 26.33 -15.97 -28.15
C GLY A 328 27.41 -16.18 -27.07
N TRP A 329 28.25 -15.19 -26.80
CA TRP A 329 29.32 -15.25 -25.80
C TRP A 329 29.07 -14.21 -24.71
N SER A 330 28.79 -14.62 -23.47
CA SER A 330 28.40 -13.67 -22.41
C SER A 330 29.31 -13.69 -21.18
N PRO A 331 30.23 -12.70 -21.04
CA PRO A 331 30.71 -12.24 -19.73
C PRO A 331 29.55 -11.80 -18.82
N ALA A 332 28.42 -11.41 -19.42
CA ALA A 332 27.18 -11.14 -18.71
C ALA A 332 26.60 -12.37 -18.01
N ALA A 333 26.79 -13.61 -18.49
CA ALA A 333 26.36 -14.80 -17.75
C ALA A 333 27.18 -15.00 -16.48
N LEU A 334 28.46 -14.60 -16.46
CA LEU A 334 29.30 -14.64 -15.25
C LEU A 334 28.93 -13.52 -14.28
N ILE A 335 28.64 -12.31 -14.76
CA ILE A 335 28.25 -11.19 -13.89
C ILE A 335 26.80 -11.36 -13.40
N SER A 336 25.88 -11.81 -14.25
CA SER A 336 24.49 -12.10 -13.88
C SER A 336 24.39 -13.35 -13.03
N SER A 337 25.20 -14.40 -13.26
CA SER A 337 25.29 -15.53 -12.33
C SER A 337 25.87 -15.08 -11.00
N SER A 338 26.89 -14.22 -10.97
CA SER A 338 27.43 -13.69 -9.72
C SER A 338 26.43 -12.81 -8.97
N LEU A 339 25.67 -11.94 -9.66
CA LEU A 339 24.63 -11.12 -9.04
C LEU A 339 23.42 -11.95 -8.60
N ALA A 340 23.02 -12.96 -9.37
CA ALA A 340 21.96 -13.90 -9.00
C ALA A 340 22.40 -14.81 -7.84
N VAL A 341 23.66 -15.24 -7.78
CA VAL A 341 24.23 -16.00 -6.65
C VAL A 341 24.36 -15.12 -5.41
N ILE A 342 24.72 -13.84 -5.56
CA ILE A 342 24.72 -12.87 -4.45
C ILE A 342 23.29 -12.62 -3.96
N GLY A 343 22.33 -12.38 -4.85
CA GLY A 343 20.92 -12.20 -4.51
C GLY A 343 20.29 -13.45 -3.87
N ALA A 344 20.57 -14.64 -4.42
CA ALA A 344 20.17 -15.92 -3.83
C ALA A 344 20.84 -16.14 -2.47
N GLY A 345 22.09 -15.69 -2.27
CA GLY A 345 22.76 -15.71 -0.98
C GLY A 345 22.09 -14.80 0.05
N VAL A 346 21.64 -13.60 -0.35
CA VAL A 346 20.89 -12.69 0.51
C VAL A 346 19.55 -13.31 0.92
N LEU A 347 18.84 -13.91 -0.03
CA LEU A 347 17.57 -14.60 0.21
C LEU A 347 17.74 -15.86 1.08
N LEU A 348 18.76 -16.68 0.82
CA LEU A 348 19.11 -17.86 1.63
C LEU A 348 19.49 -17.45 3.06
N ASN A 349 20.24 -16.35 3.22
CA ASN A 349 20.58 -15.82 4.54
C ASN A 349 19.35 -15.29 5.30
N ARG A 350 18.37 -14.72 4.59
CA ARG A 350 17.08 -14.31 5.18
C ARG A 350 16.27 -15.54 5.60
N TRP A 351 16.18 -16.55 4.74
CA TRP A 351 15.52 -17.83 5.08
C TRP A 351 16.18 -18.54 6.28
N MET A 352 17.51 -18.58 6.34
CA MET A 352 18.25 -19.14 7.49
C MET A 352 18.13 -18.30 8.77
N LYS A 353 17.84 -17.00 8.66
CA LYS A 353 17.53 -16.15 9.82
C LYS A 353 16.14 -16.43 10.36
N THR A 354 15.16 -16.63 9.49
CA THR A 354 13.76 -16.91 9.87
C THR A 354 13.55 -18.35 10.31
N SER A 355 14.27 -19.33 9.77
CA SER A 355 14.10 -20.76 10.09
C SER A 355 14.85 -21.24 11.35
N GLY A 356 15.69 -20.39 11.96
CA GLY A 356 16.48 -20.72 13.16
C GLY A 356 17.58 -21.77 12.97
N LYS A 357 17.74 -22.33 11.76
CA LYS A 357 18.80 -23.27 11.40
C LYS A 357 19.45 -22.88 10.06
N PRO A 358 20.78 -23.03 9.92
CA PRO A 358 21.72 -23.46 10.94
C PRO A 358 22.07 -22.32 11.93
N GLY A 359 22.59 -22.68 13.11
CA GLY A 359 22.97 -21.72 14.14
C GLY A 359 23.97 -20.66 13.63
N THR A 360 24.03 -19.52 14.32
CA THR A 360 24.71 -18.28 13.88
C THR A 360 26.14 -18.47 13.38
N GLY A 361 26.91 -19.39 13.99
CA GLY A 361 28.27 -19.73 13.56
C GLY A 361 28.31 -20.40 12.19
N TRP A 362 27.51 -21.44 11.98
CA TRP A 362 27.41 -22.14 10.69
C TRP A 362 26.81 -21.27 9.59
N ARG A 363 25.83 -20.42 9.92
CA ARG A 363 25.29 -19.42 8.98
C ARG A 363 26.38 -18.50 8.45
N ARG A 364 27.24 -17.97 9.32
CA ARG A 364 28.37 -17.11 8.91
C ARG A 364 29.36 -17.87 8.03
N THR A 365 29.66 -19.12 8.35
CA THR A 365 30.54 -19.98 7.55
C THR A 365 29.96 -20.26 6.16
N ILE A 366 28.67 -20.62 6.06
CA ILE A 366 27.98 -20.87 4.79
C ILE A 366 27.96 -19.62 3.93
N MET A 367 27.60 -18.47 4.52
CA MET A 367 27.58 -17.20 3.78
C MET A 367 28.99 -16.76 3.36
N PHE A 368 30.01 -17.01 4.19
CA PHE A 368 31.40 -16.72 3.84
C PHE A 368 31.84 -17.52 2.62
N PHE A 369 31.57 -18.83 2.56
CA PHE A 369 31.91 -19.66 1.40
C PHE A 369 31.09 -19.27 0.17
N TRP A 370 29.80 -18.99 0.33
CA TRP A 370 28.90 -18.59 -0.75
C TRP A 370 29.33 -17.28 -1.43
N TYR A 371 29.65 -16.25 -0.63
CA TYR A 371 30.11 -14.96 -1.18
C TYR A 371 31.56 -15.00 -1.66
N SER A 372 32.42 -15.83 -1.06
CA SER A 372 33.81 -16.00 -1.53
C SER A 372 33.86 -16.71 -2.87
N ASP A 373 32.99 -17.71 -3.10
CA ASP A 373 32.87 -18.40 -4.38
C ASP A 373 32.33 -17.46 -5.48
N ALA A 374 31.26 -16.71 -5.17
CA ALA A 374 30.73 -15.68 -6.07
C ALA A 374 31.76 -14.59 -6.42
N GLY A 375 32.55 -14.15 -5.44
CA GLY A 375 33.64 -13.17 -5.62
C GLY A 375 34.81 -13.72 -6.44
N TYR A 376 35.15 -15.00 -6.27
CA TYR A 376 36.20 -15.68 -7.05
C TYR A 376 35.84 -15.75 -8.54
N TYR A 377 34.62 -16.18 -8.88
CA TYR A 377 34.17 -16.25 -10.28
C TYR A 377 34.05 -14.86 -10.94
N LEU A 378 33.63 -13.84 -10.17
CA LEU A 378 33.59 -12.46 -10.64
C LEU A 378 34.99 -11.93 -10.95
N ALA A 379 35.95 -12.11 -10.03
CA ALA A 379 37.34 -11.68 -10.21
C ALA A 379 38.05 -12.43 -11.35
N HIS A 380 37.77 -13.72 -11.51
CA HIS A 380 38.33 -14.54 -12.58
C HIS A 380 37.77 -14.15 -13.96
N GLY A 381 36.46 -13.90 -14.05
CA GLY A 381 35.81 -13.38 -15.26
C GLY A 381 36.37 -12.03 -15.70
N VAL A 382 36.53 -11.09 -14.75
CA VAL A 382 37.14 -9.77 -15.02
C VAL A 382 38.60 -9.90 -15.48
N ARG A 383 39.40 -10.78 -14.85
CA ARG A 383 40.82 -10.98 -15.20
C ARG A 383 41.00 -11.61 -16.58
N GLN A 384 40.14 -12.54 -16.99
CA GLN A 384 40.20 -13.14 -18.33
C GLN A 384 39.82 -12.14 -19.43
N VAL A 385 38.82 -11.29 -19.19
CA VAL A 385 38.43 -10.20 -20.11
C VAL A 385 39.58 -9.20 -20.28
N LEU A 386 40.28 -8.84 -19.19
CA LEU A 386 41.44 -7.95 -19.23
C LEU A 386 42.63 -8.58 -19.98
N LYS A 387 42.93 -9.87 -19.76
CA LYS A 387 43.99 -10.59 -20.48
C LYS A 387 43.74 -10.71 -21.99
N ALA A 388 42.49 -10.90 -22.41
CA ALA A 388 42.13 -10.97 -23.83
C ALA A 388 42.30 -9.61 -24.54
N LYS A 389 41.98 -8.50 -23.85
CA LYS A 389 42.21 -7.15 -24.37
C LYS A 389 43.69 -6.77 -24.46
N LEU A 390 44.52 -7.23 -23.54
CA LEU A 390 45.97 -6.98 -23.54
C LEU A 390 46.73 -7.81 -24.57
N LYS A 391 46.13 -8.87 -25.13
CA LYS A 391 46.71 -9.70 -26.20
C LYS A 391 46.37 -9.22 -27.63
N ASN A 392 45.35 -8.36 -27.76
CA ASN A 392 44.89 -7.77 -29.03
C ASN A 392 45.29 -6.29 -29.17
N ARG A 393 46.29 -5.86 -28.41
CA ARG A 393 47.14 -4.70 -28.66
C ARG A 393 48.55 -5.24 -28.89
#